data_AF-A0A948P9Z2-F1
#
_entry.id   AF-A0A948P9Z2-F1
#
_cell.length_a   1.000
_cell.length_b   1.000
_cell.length_c   1.000
_cell.angle_alpha   90.00
_cell.angle_beta   90.00
_cell.angle_gamma   90.00
#
_symmetry.space_group_name_H-M   'P 1'
#
loop_
_entity.id
_entity.type
_entity.pdbx_description
1 polymer ?
#
loop_
_entity_poly.entity_id
_entity_poly.type
_entity_poly.pdbx_seq_one_letter_code
_entity_poly.pdbx_strand_id
1 'polypeptide(L)' 'MADGEVYFEFVQVGQQMRVAAIDAATGVEVIVVTPVNATRYQMQQVALAKLRKKLAEAAPAPPPVTPGKFA' A
#
# COMPACT_ATOMS: atom_id res chain seq x y z
N MET A 1 -11.30 -16.61 5.48
CA MET A 1 -11.57 -15.20 5.13
C MET A 1 -10.27 -14.44 5.41
N ALA A 2 -9.58 -14.01 4.36
CA ALA A 2 -8.22 -13.45 4.40
C ALA A 2 -8.25 -11.91 4.50
N ASP A 3 -9.13 -11.39 5.35
CA ASP A 3 -9.30 -9.94 5.52
C ASP A 3 -8.04 -9.36 6.16
N GLY A 4 -7.25 -8.61 5.39
CA GLY A 4 -6.03 -7.94 5.83
C GLY A 4 -4.73 -8.74 5.68
N GLU A 5 -4.74 -9.90 5.02
CA GLU A 5 -3.51 -10.62 4.68
C GLU A 5 -2.78 -9.93 3.53
N VAL A 6 -1.49 -9.65 3.72
CA VAL A 6 -0.65 -8.99 2.71
C VAL A 6 0.56 -9.86 2.39
N TYR A 7 0.71 -10.21 1.11
CA TYR A 7 1.88 -10.94 0.62
C TYR A 7 2.96 -9.96 0.19
N PHE A 8 4.22 -10.30 0.49
CA PHE A 8 5.38 -9.51 0.12
C PHE A 8 6.37 -10.33 -0.69
N GLU A 9 6.76 -9.84 -1.86
CA GLU A 9 7.86 -10.36 -2.66
C GLU A 9 9.04 -9.40 -2.64
N PHE A 10 10.26 -9.95 -2.53
CA PHE A 10 11.50 -9.17 -2.49
C PHE A 10 12.42 -9.65 -3.62
N VAL A 11 12.76 -8.74 -4.52
CA VAL A 11 13.65 -9.01 -5.65
C VAL A 11 14.77 -7.98 -5.67
N GLN A 12 16.00 -8.43 -5.45
CA GLN A 12 17.16 -7.55 -5.55
C GLN A 12 17.47 -7.26 -7.02
N VAL A 13 17.64 -5.98 -7.34
CA VAL A 13 18.07 -5.49 -8.66
C VAL A 13 19.25 -4.55 -8.45
N GLY A 14 20.47 -5.08 -8.64
CA GLY A 14 21.70 -4.34 -8.36
C GLY A 14 21.81 -3.91 -6.90
N GLN A 15 21.89 -2.60 -6.66
CA GLN A 15 21.98 -1.99 -5.33
C GLN A 15 20.61 -1.60 -4.73
N GLN A 16 19.53 -2.05 -5.35
CA GLN A 16 18.17 -1.78 -4.93
C GLN A 16 17.42 -3.08 -4.63
N MET A 17 16.41 -2.98 -3.78
CA MET A 17 15.44 -4.03 -3.52
C MET A 17 14.08 -3.58 -4.06
N ARG A 18 13.52 -4.35 -4.98
CA ARG A 18 12.12 -4.20 -5.42
C ARG A 18 11.26 -5.02 -4.46
N VAL A 19 10.23 -4.38 -3.91
CA VAL A 19 9.31 -4.99 -2.96
C VAL A 19 7.91 -4.87 -3.52
N ALA A 20 7.29 -6.00 -3.86
CA ALA A 20 5.87 -6.04 -4.20
C ALA A 20 5.07 -6.34 -2.94
N ALA A 21 3.98 -5.63 -2.71
CA ALA A 21 3.02 -5.88 -1.65
C ALA A 21 1.63 -6.04 -2.26
N ILE A 22 0.97 -7.18 -1.98
CA ILE A 22 -0.30 -7.59 -2.56
C ILE A 22 -1.30 -7.79 -1.43
N ASP A 23 -2.43 -7.11 -1.49
CA ASP A 23 -3.57 -7.37 -0.60
C ASP A 23 -4.33 -8.61 -1.07
N ALA A 24 -4.46 -9.63 -0.22
CA ALA A 24 -5.04 -10.92 -0.57
C ALA A 24 -6.55 -10.84 -0.89
N ALA A 25 -7.26 -9.87 -0.31
CA ALA A 25 -8.71 -9.74 -0.46
C ALA A 25 -9.09 -9.01 -1.75
N THR A 26 -8.37 -7.95 -2.11
CA THR A 26 -8.67 -7.10 -3.26
C THR A 26 -7.81 -7.39 -4.49
N GLY A 27 -6.69 -8.10 -4.32
CA GLY A 27 -5.69 -8.32 -5.36
C GLY A 27 -4.90 -7.06 -5.74
N VAL A 28 -5.06 -5.96 -5.00
CA VAL A 28 -4.33 -4.72 -5.28
C VAL A 28 -2.85 -4.91 -4.96
N GLU A 29 -2.01 -4.66 -5.95
CA GLU A 29 -0.56 -4.72 -5.85
C GLU A 29 0.06 -3.33 -5.88
N VAL A 30 1.09 -3.13 -5.07
CA VAL A 30 1.99 -1.99 -5.18
C VAL A 30 3.44 -2.45 -5.20
N ILE A 31 4.27 -1.75 -5.98
CA ILE A 31 5.71 -1.96 -6.03
C ILE A 31 6.42 -0.75 -5.43
N VAL A 32 7.37 -1.03 -4.55
CA VAL A 32 8.29 -0.05 -3.94
C VAL A 32 9.72 -0.43 -4.27
N VAL A 33 10.56 0.59 -4.48
CA VAL A 33 12.01 0.42 -4.61
C VAL A 33 12.66 0.99 -3.36
N THR A 34 13.47 0.17 -2.69
CA THR A 34 14.20 0.54 -1.48
C THR A 34 15.69 0.27 -1.65
N PRO A 35 16.56 0.86 -0.82
CA PRO A 35 17.97 0.46 -0.75
C PRO A 35 18.11 -1.03 -0.39
N VAL A 36 19.15 -1.70 -0.91
CA VAL A 36 19.44 -3.11 -0.58
C VAL A 36 19.82 -3.31 0.90
N ASN A 37 20.33 -2.27 1.56
CA ASN A 37 20.75 -2.30 2.96
C ASN A 37 19.63 -1.98 3.97
N ALA A 38 18.42 -1.65 3.50
CA ALA A 38 17.28 -1.44 4.40
C ALA A 38 16.89 -2.77 5.08
N THR A 39 16.32 -2.71 6.28
CA THR A 39 15.86 -3.93 6.94
C THR A 39 14.56 -4.41 6.29
N ARG A 40 14.30 -5.73 6.33
CA ARG A 40 13.06 -6.31 5.81
C ARG A 40 11.81 -5.66 6.42
N TYR A 41 11.86 -5.32 7.71
CA TYR A 41 10.77 -4.63 8.39
C TYR A 41 10.51 -3.24 7.81
N GLN A 42 11.56 -2.43 7.59
CA GLN A 42 11.43 -1.09 6.99
C GLN A 42 10.85 -1.17 5.57
N MET A 43 11.34 -2.13 4.77
CA MET A 43 10.84 -2.40 3.42
C MET A 43 9.34 -2.73 3.42
N GLN A 44 8.92 -3.63 4.31
CA GLN A 44 7.51 -4.00 4.48
C GLN A 44 6.66 -2.81 4.92
N GLN A 45 7.13 -1.98 5.86
CA GLN A 45 6.38 -0.81 6.32
C GLN A 45 6.11 0.18 5.19
N VAL A 46 7.12 0.49 4.36
CA VAL A 46 6.95 1.41 3.22
C VAL A 46 5.98 0.83 2.18
N ALA A 47 6.13 -0.46 1.85
CA ALA A 47 5.25 -1.12 0.90
C ALA A 47 3.81 -1.20 1.40
N LEU A 48 3.60 -1.52 2.67
CA LEU A 48 2.30 -1.56 3.32
C LEU A 48 1.65 -0.18 3.43
N ALA A 49 2.42 0.87 3.74
CA ALA A 49 1.91 2.24 3.75
C ALA A 49 1.43 2.67 2.35
N LYS A 50 2.18 2.33 1.29
CA LYS A 50 1.80 2.60 -0.10
C LYS A 50 0.55 1.81 -0.51
N LEU A 51 0.45 0.55 -0.10
CA LEU A 51 -0.71 -0.31 -0.36
C LEU A 51 -1.98 0.27 0.27
N ARG A 52 -1.91 0.64 1.56
CA ARG A 52 -3.02 1.27 2.29
C ARG A 52 -3.48 2.56 1.63
N LYS A 53 -2.54 3.41 1.19
CA LYS A 53 -2.87 4.63 0.45
C LYS A 53 -3.61 4.30 -0.86
N LYS A 54 -3.14 3.31 -1.61
CA LYS A 54 -3.77 2.89 -2.87
C LYS A 54 -5.18 2.33 -2.66
N LEU A 55 -5.38 1.54 -1.61
CA LEU A 55 -6.69 1.01 -1.22
C LEU A 55 -7.66 2.13 -0.81
N ALA A 56 -7.18 3.13 -0.07
CA ALA A 56 -7.97 4.29 0.33
C ALA A 56 -8.39 5.16 -0.88
N GLU A 57 -7.53 5.30 -1.89
CA GLU A 57 -7.87 6.00 -3.15
C GLU A 57 -8.88 5.23 -4.01
N ALA A 58 -8.89 3.89 -3.92
CA ALA A 58 -9.82 3.04 -4.65
C ALA A 58 -11.20 2.92 -3.98
N ALA A 59 -11.30 3.26 -2.69
CA ALA A 59 -12.58 3.32 -1.99
C ALA A 59 -13.41 4.50 -2.54
N PRO A 60 -14.71 4.30 -2.88
CA PRO A 60 -15.56 5.39 -3.32
C PRO A 60 -15.62 6.46 -2.22
N ALA A 61 -15.24 7.69 -2.58
CA ALA A 61 -15.26 8.81 -1.64
C ALA A 61 -16.66 8.98 -1.04
N PRO A 62 -16.80 9.20 0.28
CA PRO A 62 -18.10 9.59 0.86
C PRO A 62 -18.57 10.90 0.21
N PRO A 63 -19.88 11.05 -0.07
CA PRO A 63 -20.40 12.23 -0.75
C PRO A 63 -20.02 13.51 0.02
N PRO A 64 -19.71 14.62 -0.69
CA PRO A 64 -19.35 15.86 -0.04
C PRO A 64 -20.52 16.35 0.81
N VAL A 65 -20.36 16.31 2.13
CA VAL A 65 -21.25 16.97 3.08
C VAL A 65 -21.09 18.47 2.89
N THR A 66 -21.98 19.06 2.09
CA THR A 66 -22.06 20.52 1.96
C THR A 66 -22.66 21.05 3.26
N PRO A 67 -21.95 21.83 4.08
CA PRO A 67 -22.57 22.43 5.26
C PRO A 67 -23.58 23.46 4.76
N GLY A 68 -24.85 23.23 5.05
CA GLY A 68 -25.93 24.16 4.74
C GLY A 68 -25.60 25.54 5.28
N LYS A 69 -25.63 26.54 4.39
CA LYS A 69 -25.53 27.96 4.73
C LYS A 69 -26.73 28.30 5.60
N PHE A 70 -26.53 28.46 6.90
CA PHE A 70 -27.54 28.99 7.80
C PHE A 70 -27.89 30.41 7.34
N ALA A 71 -29.17 30.60 6.97
CA ALA A 71 -29.79 31.87 6.60
C ALA A 71 -30.27 32.62 7.84
#